data_AF-A0A7V2S4Z8-F1
#
_entry.id   AF-A0A7V2S4Z8-F1
#
_cell.length_a   1.000
_cell.length_b   1.000
_cell.length_c   1.000
_cell.angle_alpha   90.00
_cell.angle_beta   90.00
_cell.angle_gamma   90.00
#
_symmetry.space_group_name_H-M   'P 1'
#
loop_
_entity.id
_entity.type
_entity.pdbx_description
1 polymer ?
#
loop_
_entity_poly.entity_id
_entity_poly.type
_entity_poly.pdbx_seq_one_letter_code
_entity_poly.pdbx_strand_id
1 'polypeptide(L)'
;FETSGNAGVEAACDEVEIFTPSQWNQMDEKQQQETLMHYRLAYLSETWVNWCPALGTVLANDEVKDGLSERGGHPVERKRMKQWSLRITAYAQRLLDGLEKVDWPDSLKEMQRNWIGRSEGASLTFALAGEQAGLGGIEVFTTRPDTLFGATFMVLAPEHELVEKITAPEHQAEVEEYVQWAKNRSERERMTEVKKVTGKFTGAYAVNPLTGKEIPVWVADYVLSGYGTGAIMAVPAHDSRDFAFARHFNLPIVQVVAAPGETVSDPSEWEESYDAKEGVLINSGFLNGLTVKEAIREAIDKIEALGIGKGTVNYRLRDAIFSRQRYWGEPFPIYYKDGIPYPLSEEELPLKLPEVDKYLPTETGEPPLARAKNWKTKEGYPLETNTMPGFAGSSGYYLRYMDPHNDKEYFSREANQYWRNVDLYIGGDEHAAGHLIYSRFWNKFLFDLGLACEDEPFQKLINQGKIQGRSSFVYRVNPEKYAEYLLWEKMKHLEGAQNVVHEYKDGRRKFDFYHPDKELIIEIKRRENLEKLKPYYEDYIKTTNKRLILIPAADIIENMDLTIAEITQALEA
;
A
#
# COMPACT_ATOMS: atom_id res chain seq x y z
N PHE A 1 -4.85 24.85 -27.05
CA PHE A 1 -4.59 25.97 -26.13
C PHE A 1 -4.30 27.27 -26.85
N GLU A 2 -3.42 27.29 -27.86
CA GLU A 2 -3.11 28.47 -28.68
C GLU A 2 -4.32 29.18 -29.29
N THR A 3 -5.40 28.44 -29.60
CA THR A 3 -6.61 28.97 -30.24
C THR A 3 -7.71 29.37 -29.26
N SER A 4 -7.90 28.61 -28.18
CA SER A 4 -9.07 28.72 -27.29
C SER A 4 -8.75 28.86 -25.80
N GLY A 5 -7.48 28.80 -25.39
CA GLY A 5 -7.13 28.58 -23.99
C GLY A 5 -7.55 27.19 -23.53
N ASN A 6 -7.70 26.99 -22.22
CA ASN A 6 -8.13 25.71 -21.63
C ASN A 6 -9.58 25.70 -21.10
N ALA A 7 -10.27 26.84 -21.06
CA ALA A 7 -11.61 26.93 -20.43
C ALA A 7 -12.65 25.94 -21.00
N GLY A 8 -12.57 25.61 -22.28
CA GLY A 8 -13.47 24.67 -22.96
C GLY A 8 -12.84 23.30 -23.24
N VAL A 9 -11.70 22.98 -22.61
CA VAL A 9 -11.01 21.70 -22.85
C VAL A 9 -11.55 20.64 -21.89
N GLU A 10 -12.31 19.70 -22.44
CA GLU A 10 -12.85 18.55 -21.73
C GLU A 10 -11.85 17.38 -21.74
N ALA A 11 -10.76 17.53 -20.98
CA ALA A 11 -9.76 16.48 -20.81
C ALA A 11 -9.57 16.16 -19.33
N ALA A 12 -9.29 14.89 -19.01
CA ALA A 12 -8.87 14.53 -17.67
C ALA A 12 -7.50 15.17 -17.38
N CYS A 13 -7.44 16.03 -16.37
CA CYS A 13 -6.23 16.74 -16.00
C CYS A 13 -6.14 16.92 -14.47
N ASP A 14 -4.99 17.39 -14.00
CA ASP A 14 -4.87 17.88 -12.62
C ASP A 14 -5.63 19.22 -12.47
N GLU A 15 -5.69 19.75 -11.25
CA GLU A 15 -6.22 21.11 -11.05
C GLU A 15 -5.30 22.14 -11.70
N VAL A 16 -5.87 22.89 -12.64
CA VAL A 16 -5.16 23.85 -13.49
C VAL A 16 -5.97 25.13 -13.60
N GLU A 17 -5.30 26.26 -13.47
CA GLU A 17 -5.95 27.57 -13.63
C GLU A 17 -6.47 27.76 -15.06
N ILE A 18 -7.58 28.48 -15.19
CA ILE A 18 -8.12 28.83 -16.50
C ILE A 18 -7.26 29.94 -17.10
N PHE A 19 -6.78 29.71 -18.32
CA PHE A 19 -6.02 30.67 -19.12
C PHE A 19 -6.61 30.84 -20.52
N THR A 20 -6.45 32.06 -21.04
CA THR A 20 -6.83 32.47 -22.39
C THR A 20 -5.75 32.13 -23.43
N PRO A 21 -6.06 32.15 -24.73
CA PRO A 21 -5.06 32.04 -25.79
C PRO A 21 -3.89 33.02 -25.64
N SER A 22 -4.18 34.26 -25.24
CA SER A 22 -3.15 35.29 -25.06
C SER A 22 -2.20 34.97 -23.92
N GLN A 23 -2.71 34.44 -22.80
CA GLN A 23 -1.88 34.02 -21.67
C GLN A 23 -1.01 32.82 -22.06
N TRP A 24 -1.57 31.84 -22.77
CA TRP A 24 -0.81 30.70 -23.30
C TRP A 24 0.34 31.14 -24.22
N ASN A 25 0.08 32.07 -25.14
CA ASN A 25 1.09 32.56 -26.08
C ASN A 25 2.15 33.47 -25.43
N GLN A 26 1.93 33.93 -24.20
CA GLN A 26 2.91 34.66 -23.39
C GLN A 26 3.78 33.75 -22.52
N MET A 27 3.34 32.51 -22.28
CA MET A 27 4.13 31.52 -21.57
C MET A 27 5.38 31.17 -22.37
N ASP A 28 6.52 31.04 -21.69
CA ASP A 28 7.72 30.50 -22.32
C ASP A 28 7.57 28.97 -22.57
N GLU A 29 8.51 28.40 -23.33
CA GLU A 29 8.49 26.97 -23.68
C GLU A 29 8.41 26.08 -22.42
N LYS A 30 9.09 26.46 -21.34
CA LYS A 30 9.08 25.71 -20.08
C LYS A 30 7.71 25.71 -19.44
N GLN A 31 7.10 26.88 -19.27
CA GLN A 31 5.76 27.05 -18.70
C GLN A 31 4.71 26.30 -19.53
N GLN A 32 4.84 26.32 -20.86
CA GLN A 32 3.96 25.56 -21.75
C GLN A 32 4.12 24.04 -21.53
N GLN A 33 5.35 23.53 -21.47
CA GLN A 33 5.60 22.09 -21.24
C GLN A 33 5.12 21.64 -19.86
N GLU A 34 5.36 22.43 -18.82
CA GLU A 34 4.86 22.17 -17.46
C GLU A 34 3.33 22.16 -17.44
N THR A 35 2.69 23.13 -18.08
CA THR A 35 1.22 23.18 -18.19
C THR A 35 0.68 21.94 -18.93
N LEU A 36 1.33 21.51 -20.01
CA LEU A 36 0.91 20.33 -20.77
C LEU A 36 1.00 19.03 -19.96
N MET A 37 1.93 18.92 -19.00
CA MET A 37 2.04 17.72 -18.16
C MET A 37 0.75 17.41 -17.40
N HIS A 38 0.01 18.43 -16.99
CA HIS A 38 -1.27 18.27 -16.31
C HIS A 38 -2.33 17.60 -17.20
N TYR A 39 -2.20 17.66 -18.53
CA TYR A 39 -3.17 17.09 -19.48
C TYR A 39 -2.68 15.80 -20.15
N ARG A 40 -1.39 15.46 -20.05
CA ARG A 40 -0.84 14.26 -20.68
C ARG A 40 -1.32 13.00 -19.93
N LEU A 41 -1.53 11.93 -20.70
CA LEU A 41 -1.79 10.60 -20.14
C LEU A 41 -0.52 9.98 -19.55
N ALA A 42 0.66 10.26 -20.09
CA ALA A 42 1.95 9.95 -19.47
C ALA A 42 2.59 11.24 -18.98
N TYR A 43 2.77 11.35 -17.66
CA TYR A 43 3.20 12.59 -17.02
C TYR A 43 4.17 12.33 -15.88
N LEU A 44 4.99 13.35 -15.58
CA LEU A 44 5.87 13.36 -14.42
C LEU A 44 5.16 14.03 -13.25
N SER A 45 5.16 13.36 -12.10
CA SER A 45 4.67 13.94 -10.85
C SER A 45 5.62 13.61 -9.70
N GLU A 46 5.75 14.53 -8.74
CA GLU A 46 6.25 14.16 -7.42
C GLU A 46 5.12 13.50 -6.66
N THR A 47 5.31 12.23 -6.30
CA THR A 47 4.30 11.47 -5.60
C THR A 47 4.92 10.64 -4.50
N TRP A 48 4.08 10.26 -3.54
CA TRP A 48 4.44 9.25 -2.56
C TRP A 48 4.39 7.88 -3.21
N VAL A 49 5.56 7.27 -3.32
CA VAL A 49 5.76 5.97 -3.93
C VAL A 49 5.89 4.88 -2.88
N ASN A 50 5.51 3.67 -3.26
CA ASN A 50 5.79 2.46 -2.48
C ASN A 50 7.23 2.05 -2.79
N TRP A 51 8.16 2.34 -1.90
CA TRP A 51 9.57 1.99 -2.05
C TRP A 51 9.86 0.69 -1.29
N CYS A 52 10.51 -0.27 -1.94
CA CYS A 52 10.99 -1.46 -1.25
C CYS A 52 12.52 -1.38 -1.13
N PRO A 53 13.09 -1.15 0.08
CA PRO A 53 14.55 -1.04 0.27
C PRO A 53 15.32 -2.31 -0.12
N ALA A 54 14.77 -3.49 0.24
CA ALA A 54 15.39 -4.78 -0.07
C ALA A 54 15.47 -5.03 -1.59
N LEU A 55 14.46 -4.57 -2.32
CA LEU A 55 14.47 -4.60 -3.77
C LEU A 55 15.30 -3.43 -4.32
N GLY A 56 15.28 -2.25 -3.73
CA GLY A 56 15.91 -1.03 -4.26
C GLY A 56 15.13 -0.46 -5.45
N THR A 57 13.80 -0.49 -5.40
CA THR A 57 12.94 0.03 -6.48
C THR A 57 11.54 0.41 -5.97
N VAL A 58 10.87 1.28 -6.73
CA VAL A 58 9.46 1.62 -6.57
C VAL A 58 8.55 0.49 -7.08
N LEU A 59 7.44 0.27 -6.38
CA LEU A 59 6.38 -0.67 -6.69
C LEU A 59 5.08 0.08 -7.02
N ALA A 60 4.30 -0.42 -7.97
CA ALA A 60 2.91 0.00 -8.18
C ALA A 60 2.01 -0.47 -7.03
N ASN A 61 0.80 0.06 -6.92
CA ASN A 61 -0.12 -0.30 -5.83
C ASN A 61 -0.54 -1.78 -5.87
N ASP A 62 -0.64 -2.39 -7.06
CA ASP A 62 -0.93 -3.81 -7.24
C ASP A 62 0.26 -4.74 -6.97
N GLU A 63 1.49 -4.20 -6.95
CA GLU A 63 2.72 -4.93 -6.58
C GLU A 63 2.98 -4.92 -5.06
N VAL A 64 2.07 -4.32 -4.28
CA VAL A 64 2.10 -4.30 -2.82
C VAL A 64 0.92 -5.10 -2.29
N LYS A 65 1.21 -6.19 -1.59
CA LYS A 65 0.21 -7.03 -0.95
C LYS A 65 0.42 -7.02 0.55
N ASP A 66 -0.59 -6.56 1.28
CA ASP A 66 -0.56 -6.46 2.74
C ASP A 66 0.69 -5.72 3.26
N GLY A 67 1.05 -4.60 2.63
CA GLY A 67 2.22 -3.77 3.01
C GLY A 67 3.59 -4.38 2.70
N LEU A 68 3.61 -5.53 2.03
CA LEU A 68 4.81 -6.22 1.58
C LEU A 68 4.89 -6.22 0.06
N SER A 69 6.10 -6.31 -0.48
CA SER A 69 6.28 -6.52 -1.91
C SER A 69 5.69 -7.87 -2.32
N GLU A 70 4.87 -7.88 -3.39
CA GLU A 70 4.31 -9.13 -3.96
C GLU A 70 5.41 -10.15 -4.23
N ARG A 71 6.56 -9.67 -4.72
CA ARG A 71 7.77 -10.45 -4.93
C ARG A 71 8.70 -10.33 -3.73
N GLY A 72 8.97 -11.45 -3.06
CA GLY A 72 9.93 -11.54 -1.96
C GLY A 72 9.38 -11.22 -0.57
N GLY A 73 8.17 -10.63 -0.46
CA GLY A 73 7.54 -10.38 0.84
C GLY A 73 8.30 -9.41 1.74
N HIS A 74 8.97 -8.41 1.15
CA HIS A 74 9.78 -7.44 1.88
C HIS A 74 8.94 -6.24 2.34
N PRO A 75 9.26 -5.62 3.49
CA PRO A 75 8.61 -4.38 3.91
C PRO A 75 8.72 -3.28 2.86
N VAL A 76 7.63 -2.54 2.71
CA VAL A 76 7.51 -1.39 1.80
C VAL A 76 7.36 -0.12 2.64
N GLU A 77 8.15 0.90 2.33
CA GLU A 77 8.09 2.23 2.95
C GLU A 77 7.55 3.27 1.95
N ARG A 78 7.03 4.38 2.46
CA ARG A 78 6.56 5.50 1.63
C ARG A 78 7.69 6.50 1.47
N LYS A 79 8.01 6.84 0.21
CA LYS A 79 9.04 7.84 -0.11
C LYS A 79 8.47 8.84 -1.10
N ARG A 80 8.81 10.13 -0.99
CA ARG A 80 8.45 11.12 -2.01
C ARG A 80 9.49 11.08 -3.12
N MET A 81 9.06 10.81 -4.35
CA MET A 81 9.95 10.71 -5.52
C MET A 81 9.23 11.22 -6.77
N LYS A 82 10.00 11.84 -7.67
CA LYS A 82 9.54 12.15 -9.02
C LYS A 82 9.46 10.86 -9.84
N GLN A 83 8.30 10.55 -10.41
CA GLN A 83 8.07 9.34 -11.22
C GLN A 83 7.22 9.65 -12.46
N TRP A 84 7.41 8.87 -13.51
CA TRP A 84 6.44 8.77 -14.60
C TRP A 84 5.22 7.98 -14.12
N SER A 85 4.04 8.51 -14.41
CA SER A 85 2.76 7.88 -14.13
C SER A 85 1.89 7.87 -15.39
N LEU A 86 1.01 6.86 -15.48
CA LEU A 86 -0.04 6.80 -16.49
C LEU A 86 -1.38 7.17 -15.87
N ARG A 87 -2.06 8.14 -16.48
CA ARG A 87 -3.37 8.67 -16.08
C ARG A 87 -4.50 7.69 -16.37
N ILE A 88 -4.44 6.49 -15.80
CA ILE A 88 -5.44 5.44 -16.02
C ILE A 88 -6.80 5.80 -15.43
N THR A 89 -6.82 6.70 -14.44
CA THR A 89 -8.05 7.21 -13.82
C THR A 89 -8.94 7.95 -14.81
N ALA A 90 -8.37 8.55 -15.87
CA ALA A 90 -9.12 9.15 -16.98
C ALA A 90 -10.06 8.16 -17.68
N TYR A 91 -9.78 6.85 -17.58
CA TYR A 91 -10.56 5.79 -18.19
C TYR A 91 -11.41 5.02 -17.16
N ALA A 92 -11.44 5.42 -15.88
CA ALA A 92 -12.06 4.64 -14.80
C ALA A 92 -13.54 4.30 -15.06
N GLN A 93 -14.34 5.26 -15.52
CA GLN A 93 -15.75 5.02 -15.86
C GLN A 93 -15.88 4.01 -17.00
N ARG A 94 -15.13 4.19 -18.09
CA ARG A 94 -15.15 3.27 -19.24
C ARG A 94 -14.65 1.88 -18.88
N LEU A 95 -13.70 1.78 -17.96
CA LEU A 95 -13.24 0.51 -17.40
C LEU A 95 -14.35 -0.18 -16.58
N LEU A 96 -15.23 0.55 -15.91
CA LEU A 96 -16.40 -0.05 -15.26
C LEU A 96 -17.45 -0.46 -16.29
N ASP A 97 -17.82 0.44 -17.20
CA ASP A 97 -18.87 0.18 -18.20
C ASP A 97 -18.51 -0.99 -19.12
N GLY A 98 -17.22 -1.16 -19.42
CA GLY A 98 -16.72 -2.28 -20.21
C GLY A 98 -16.93 -3.66 -19.56
N LEU A 99 -17.02 -3.74 -18.22
CA LEU A 99 -17.29 -5.01 -17.52
C LEU A 99 -18.69 -5.56 -17.83
N GLU A 100 -19.63 -4.70 -18.24
CA GLU A 100 -20.98 -5.11 -18.66
C GLU A 100 -21.00 -5.72 -20.06
N LYS A 101 -19.93 -5.53 -20.85
CA LYS A 101 -19.86 -5.95 -22.26
C LYS A 101 -19.09 -7.26 -22.47
N VAL A 102 -18.36 -7.75 -21.46
CA VAL A 102 -17.48 -8.92 -21.56
C VAL A 102 -18.05 -10.16 -20.87
N ASP A 103 -17.75 -11.35 -21.39
CA ASP A 103 -18.13 -12.66 -20.84
C ASP A 103 -17.08 -13.14 -19.83
N TRP A 104 -17.02 -12.45 -18.68
CA TRP A 104 -16.09 -12.76 -17.59
C TRP A 104 -16.85 -13.24 -16.36
N PRO A 105 -16.22 -14.05 -15.47
CA PRO A 105 -16.86 -14.46 -14.22
C PRO A 105 -17.24 -13.25 -13.34
N ASP A 106 -18.41 -13.30 -12.70
CA ASP A 106 -18.88 -12.20 -11.85
C ASP A 106 -17.90 -11.87 -10.71
N SER A 107 -17.25 -12.89 -10.13
CA SER A 107 -16.23 -12.68 -9.11
C SER A 107 -15.07 -11.82 -9.60
N LEU A 108 -14.65 -11.99 -10.86
CA LEU A 108 -13.57 -11.22 -11.45
C LEU A 108 -14.00 -9.78 -11.77
N LYS A 109 -15.23 -9.62 -12.28
CA LYS A 109 -15.83 -8.30 -12.49
C LYS A 109 -15.95 -7.54 -11.17
N GLU A 110 -16.42 -8.18 -10.12
CA GLU A 110 -16.52 -7.61 -8.77
C GLU A 110 -15.15 -7.23 -8.20
N MET A 111 -14.11 -8.04 -8.41
CA MET A 111 -12.74 -7.65 -8.02
C MET A 111 -12.30 -6.34 -8.70
N GLN A 112 -12.57 -6.18 -10.00
CA GLN A 112 -12.26 -4.93 -10.72
C GLN A 112 -13.16 -3.77 -10.29
N ARG A 113 -14.48 -3.98 -10.13
CA ARG A 113 -15.41 -2.93 -9.64
C ARG A 113 -14.96 -2.41 -8.28
N ASN A 114 -14.60 -3.32 -7.37
CA ASN A 114 -14.07 -2.96 -6.07
C ASN A 114 -12.73 -2.23 -6.22
N TRP A 115 -11.78 -2.75 -7.00
CA TRP A 115 -10.47 -2.10 -7.20
C TRP A 115 -10.61 -0.67 -7.73
N ILE A 116 -11.42 -0.48 -8.77
CA ILE A 116 -11.70 0.83 -9.35
C ILE A 116 -12.44 1.72 -8.34
N GLY A 117 -13.39 1.14 -7.60
CA GLY A 117 -14.02 1.75 -6.43
C GLY A 117 -14.68 3.08 -6.73
N ARG A 118 -15.67 3.09 -7.62
CA ARG A 118 -16.44 4.29 -7.95
C ARG A 118 -17.36 4.68 -6.79
N SER A 119 -17.39 5.96 -6.50
CA SER A 119 -18.25 6.57 -5.50
C SER A 119 -18.78 7.91 -6.02
N GLU A 120 -20.06 8.18 -5.78
CA GLU A 120 -20.67 9.47 -6.09
C GLU A 120 -20.87 10.24 -4.78
N GLY A 121 -20.62 11.54 -4.81
CA GLY A 121 -20.65 12.37 -3.63
C GLY A 121 -20.49 13.85 -3.97
N ALA A 122 -19.98 14.61 -3.01
CA ALA A 122 -19.63 16.01 -3.19
C ALA A 122 -18.18 16.25 -2.76
N SER A 123 -17.47 17.10 -3.51
CA SER A 123 -16.29 17.79 -2.98
C SER A 123 -16.70 19.16 -2.49
N LEU A 124 -16.23 19.58 -1.32
CA LEU A 124 -16.52 20.89 -0.75
C LEU A 124 -15.38 21.38 0.15
N THR A 125 -15.31 22.70 0.33
CA THR A 125 -14.27 23.35 1.12
C THR A 125 -14.84 23.91 2.41
N PHE A 126 -14.25 23.52 3.54
CA PHE A 126 -14.53 24.10 4.86
C PHE A 126 -13.53 25.22 5.13
N ALA A 127 -14.00 26.46 5.16
CA ALA A 127 -13.14 27.62 5.43
C ALA A 127 -12.48 27.50 6.82
N LEU A 128 -11.20 27.84 6.93
CA LEU A 128 -10.54 27.92 8.23
C LEU A 128 -11.07 29.13 9.02
N ALA A 129 -11.13 29.00 10.34
CA ALA A 129 -11.61 30.05 11.25
C ALA A 129 -10.45 30.77 11.96
N GLY A 130 -10.77 31.88 12.63
CA GLY A 130 -9.84 32.62 13.49
C GLY A 130 -8.60 33.14 12.75
N GLU A 131 -7.43 32.98 13.38
CA GLU A 131 -6.14 33.44 12.85
C GLU A 131 -5.75 32.73 11.54
N GLN A 132 -6.35 31.57 11.25
CA GLN A 132 -6.06 30.76 10.08
C GLN A 132 -6.97 31.04 8.88
N ALA A 133 -7.95 31.96 9.02
CA ALA A 133 -8.93 32.27 7.97
C ALA A 133 -8.31 32.76 6.65
N GLY A 134 -7.09 33.32 6.70
CA GLY A 134 -6.35 33.77 5.52
C GLY A 134 -5.66 32.64 4.72
N LEU A 135 -5.62 31.41 5.25
CA LEU A 135 -4.93 30.27 4.60
C LEU A 135 -5.83 29.48 3.64
N GLY A 136 -7.08 29.90 3.43
CA GLY A 136 -8.05 29.20 2.61
C GLY A 136 -8.92 28.25 3.43
N GLY A 137 -9.07 27.00 2.98
CA GLY A 137 -9.93 26.01 3.61
C GLY A 137 -9.46 24.58 3.42
N ILE A 138 -10.13 23.67 4.11
CA ILE A 138 -9.89 22.22 4.03
C ILE A 138 -10.88 21.65 3.01
N GLU A 139 -10.38 21.17 1.89
CA GLU A 139 -11.20 20.44 0.91
C GLU A 139 -11.43 19.01 1.37
N VAL A 140 -12.66 18.51 1.25
CA VAL A 140 -13.03 17.13 1.56
C VAL A 140 -13.94 16.55 0.50
N PHE A 141 -13.83 15.23 0.30
CA PHE A 141 -14.79 14.45 -0.48
C PHE A 141 -15.64 13.59 0.46
N THR A 142 -16.97 13.61 0.26
CA THR A 142 -17.90 12.77 0.99
C THR A 142 -18.92 12.10 0.08
N THR A 143 -19.20 10.82 0.34
CA THR A 143 -20.32 10.08 -0.29
C THR A 143 -21.65 10.25 0.47
N ARG A 144 -21.62 11.02 1.56
CA ARG A 144 -22.75 11.31 2.43
C ARG A 144 -22.93 12.83 2.61
N PRO A 145 -23.12 13.60 1.52
CA PRO A 145 -23.38 15.04 1.65
C PRO A 145 -24.69 15.33 2.40
N ASP A 146 -25.61 14.35 2.46
CA ASP A 146 -26.84 14.40 3.27
C ASP A 146 -26.57 14.63 4.76
N THR A 147 -25.42 14.17 5.27
CA THR A 147 -25.11 14.23 6.70
C THR A 147 -24.24 15.43 7.10
N LEU A 148 -24.01 16.38 6.19
CA LEU A 148 -23.13 17.53 6.37
C LEU A 148 -23.52 18.42 7.58
N PHE A 149 -24.79 18.49 7.94
CA PHE A 149 -25.25 19.19 9.17
C PHE A 149 -24.74 18.54 10.47
N GLY A 150 -24.44 17.25 10.43
CA GLY A 150 -23.93 16.46 11.55
C GLY A 150 -22.40 16.44 11.63
N ALA A 151 -21.69 17.15 10.75
CA ALA A 151 -20.25 17.23 10.80
C ALA A 151 -19.81 18.10 11.99
N THR A 152 -19.17 17.48 12.99
CA THR A 152 -18.82 18.11 14.27
C THR A 152 -17.33 18.32 14.49
N PHE A 153 -16.47 17.72 13.67
CA PHE A 153 -15.03 17.97 13.61
C PHE A 153 -14.47 17.58 12.24
N MET A 154 -13.27 18.03 11.95
CA MET A 154 -12.52 17.68 10.73
C MET A 154 -11.31 16.84 11.11
N VAL A 155 -10.90 15.93 10.23
CA VAL A 155 -9.69 15.12 10.45
C VAL A 155 -8.80 15.15 9.21
N LEU A 156 -7.54 15.50 9.42
CA LEU A 156 -6.48 15.50 8.42
C LEU A 156 -5.61 14.25 8.56
N ALA A 157 -5.15 13.72 7.43
CA ALA A 157 -4.07 12.74 7.43
C ALA A 157 -2.78 13.33 8.02
N PRO A 158 -1.93 12.54 8.69
CA PRO A 158 -0.66 13.02 9.26
C PRO A 158 0.30 13.62 8.22
N GLU A 159 0.18 13.23 6.95
CA GLU A 159 1.00 13.75 5.85
C GLU A 159 0.38 14.97 5.14
N HIS A 160 -0.80 15.42 5.56
CA HIS A 160 -1.52 16.52 4.91
C HIS A 160 -0.77 17.86 5.10
N GLU A 161 -0.61 18.62 4.02
CA GLU A 161 0.21 19.83 4.02
C GLU A 161 -0.30 20.95 4.95
N LEU A 162 -1.61 21.01 5.17
CA LEU A 162 -2.20 21.97 6.12
C LEU A 162 -1.81 21.69 7.58
N VAL A 163 -1.42 20.46 7.94
CA VAL A 163 -1.11 20.11 9.34
C VAL A 163 -0.04 21.04 9.90
N GLU A 164 1.07 21.22 9.18
CA GLU A 164 2.16 22.12 9.60
C GLU A 164 1.74 23.59 9.59
N LYS A 165 0.85 23.99 8.66
CA LYS A 165 0.45 25.39 8.47
C LYS A 165 -0.56 25.89 9.51
N ILE A 166 -1.48 25.02 9.96
CA ILE A 166 -2.61 25.42 10.82
C ILE A 166 -2.39 25.08 12.29
N THR A 167 -1.38 24.27 12.63
CA THR A 167 -1.16 23.87 14.02
C THR A 167 -0.76 25.06 14.88
N ALA A 168 -1.50 25.28 15.96
CA ALA A 168 -1.24 26.37 16.89
C ALA A 168 0.06 26.11 17.67
N PRO A 169 0.83 27.16 18.03
CA PRO A 169 2.13 27.01 18.69
C PRO A 169 2.13 26.12 19.94
N GLU A 170 1.06 26.16 20.73
CA GLU A 170 0.88 25.36 21.94
C GLU A 170 0.70 23.85 21.68
N HIS A 171 0.23 23.48 20.47
CA HIS A 171 0.01 22.09 20.06
C HIS A 171 1.12 21.55 19.14
N GLN A 172 2.04 22.42 18.68
CA GLN A 172 3.07 22.08 17.70
C GLN A 172 3.89 20.84 18.08
N ALA A 173 4.41 20.79 19.30
CA ALA A 173 5.30 19.71 19.73
C ALA A 173 4.59 18.34 19.76
N GLU A 174 3.35 18.29 20.25
CA GLU A 174 2.61 17.03 20.34
C GLU A 174 2.07 16.56 18.99
N VAL A 175 1.70 17.49 18.10
CA VAL A 175 1.25 17.16 16.73
C VAL A 175 2.45 16.67 15.91
N GLU A 176 3.61 17.32 16.01
CA GLU A 176 4.82 16.91 15.31
C GLU A 176 5.27 15.51 15.75
N GLU A 177 5.30 15.24 17.07
CA GLU A 177 5.61 13.91 17.60
C GLU A 177 4.65 12.85 17.06
N TYR A 178 3.34 13.14 17.06
CA TYR A 178 2.33 12.24 16.53
C TYR A 178 2.47 12.00 15.03
N VAL A 179 2.73 13.05 14.26
CA VAL A 179 2.94 12.96 12.80
C VAL A 179 4.18 12.11 12.48
N GLN A 180 5.28 12.29 13.21
CA GLN A 180 6.48 11.47 13.02
C GLN A 180 6.21 10.00 13.39
N TRP A 181 5.51 9.76 14.50
CA TRP A 181 5.09 8.42 14.89
C TRP A 181 4.22 7.75 13.83
N ALA A 182 3.25 8.47 13.27
CA ALA A 182 2.34 7.93 12.26
C ALA A 182 3.01 7.71 10.89
N LYS A 183 3.93 8.60 10.46
CA LYS A 183 4.68 8.49 9.20
C LYS A 183 5.60 7.27 9.14
N ASN A 184 6.11 6.84 10.29
CA ASN A 184 6.97 5.65 10.40
C ASN A 184 6.20 4.33 10.36
N ARG A 185 4.86 4.38 10.22
CA ARG A 185 3.99 3.21 10.14
C ARG A 185 3.42 3.09 8.73
N SER A 186 3.35 1.86 8.24
CA SER A 186 2.72 1.54 6.97
C SER A 186 1.20 1.80 7.03
N GLU A 187 0.58 2.10 5.87
CA GLU A 187 -0.89 2.22 5.78
C GLU A 187 -1.58 0.95 6.34
N ARG A 188 -0.99 -0.23 6.17
CA ARG A 188 -1.52 -1.47 6.75
C ARG A 188 -1.52 -1.46 8.27
N GLU A 189 -0.41 -1.07 8.92
CA GLU A 189 -0.35 -1.03 10.39
C GLU A 189 -1.43 -0.10 10.94
N ARG A 190 -1.63 1.05 10.27
CA ARG A 190 -2.71 2.01 10.58
C ARG A 190 -4.10 1.39 10.39
N MET A 191 -4.31 0.65 9.31
CA MET A 191 -5.59 -0.04 9.01
C MET A 191 -5.85 -1.29 9.86
N THR A 192 -4.82 -1.94 10.40
CA THR A 192 -4.93 -3.16 11.21
C THR A 192 -5.10 -2.82 12.70
N GLU A 193 -4.52 -1.70 13.14
CA GLU A 193 -4.63 -1.20 14.52
C GLU A 193 -5.82 -0.24 14.72
N VAL A 194 -6.81 -0.20 13.82
CA VAL A 194 -8.01 0.66 13.90
C VAL A 194 -8.74 0.54 15.26
N LYS A 195 -8.52 -0.55 16.01
CA LYS A 195 -9.05 -0.73 17.37
C LYS A 195 -8.47 0.25 18.41
N LYS A 196 -7.30 0.84 18.17
CA LYS A 196 -6.71 1.85 19.05
C LYS A 196 -6.94 3.23 18.45
N VAL A 197 -7.93 3.94 18.99
CA VAL A 197 -8.22 5.32 18.60
C VAL A 197 -7.05 6.21 19.03
N THR A 198 -6.45 6.94 18.08
CA THR A 198 -5.39 7.91 18.33
C THR A 198 -5.60 9.17 17.49
N GLY A 199 -5.12 10.31 17.96
CA GLY A 199 -5.21 11.58 17.24
C GLY A 199 -4.76 12.76 18.11
N LYS A 200 -4.50 13.90 17.46
CA LYS A 200 -4.09 15.16 18.11
C LYS A 200 -4.90 16.34 17.59
N PHE A 201 -5.34 17.19 18.51
CA PHE A 201 -6.00 18.44 18.17
C PHE A 201 -4.94 19.43 17.66
N THR A 202 -5.24 20.14 16.57
CA THR A 202 -4.27 21.09 16.00
C THR A 202 -4.31 22.47 16.65
N GLY A 203 -5.32 22.78 17.45
CA GLY A 203 -5.60 24.17 17.86
C GLY A 203 -6.43 24.95 16.84
N ALA A 204 -6.59 24.44 15.61
CA ALA A 204 -7.34 25.10 14.56
C ALA A 204 -8.81 24.67 14.51
N TYR A 205 -9.63 25.56 13.96
CA TYR A 205 -11.05 25.32 13.69
C TYR A 205 -11.35 25.57 12.22
N ALA A 206 -12.32 24.85 11.70
CA ALA A 206 -12.92 25.08 10.39
C ALA A 206 -14.41 25.43 10.56
N VAL A 207 -15.00 26.09 9.57
CA VAL A 207 -16.41 26.48 9.60
C VAL A 207 -17.21 25.48 8.77
N ASN A 208 -18.20 24.85 9.40
CA ASN A 208 -19.17 24.03 8.68
C ASN A 208 -20.03 24.95 7.78
N PRO A 209 -19.99 24.78 6.44
CA PRO A 209 -20.55 25.78 5.53
C PRO A 209 -22.08 25.80 5.50
N LEU A 210 -22.76 24.75 6.00
CA LEU A 210 -24.23 24.73 6.09
C LEU A 210 -24.75 25.25 7.43
N THR A 211 -24.00 25.07 8.53
CA THR A 211 -24.43 25.48 9.87
C THR A 211 -23.79 26.79 10.35
N GLY A 212 -22.68 27.20 9.76
CA GLY A 212 -21.86 28.32 10.20
C GLY A 212 -21.11 28.09 11.51
N LYS A 213 -21.15 26.87 12.07
CA LYS A 213 -20.48 26.54 13.33
C LYS A 213 -19.00 26.27 13.12
N GLU A 214 -18.17 26.76 14.03
CA GLU A 214 -16.77 26.36 14.13
C GLU A 214 -16.67 24.93 14.69
N ILE A 215 -15.88 24.10 14.01
CA ILE A 215 -15.64 22.70 14.34
C ILE A 215 -14.12 22.45 14.41
N PRO A 216 -13.63 21.72 15.43
CA PRO A 216 -12.18 21.56 15.64
C PRO A 216 -11.56 20.69 14.53
N VAL A 217 -10.30 20.99 14.20
CA VAL A 217 -9.51 20.23 13.24
C VAL A 217 -8.54 19.32 14.00
N TRP A 218 -8.53 18.04 13.65
CA TRP A 218 -7.69 17.01 14.26
C TRP A 218 -6.77 16.38 13.23
N VAL A 219 -5.69 15.75 13.70
CA VAL A 219 -4.84 14.87 12.91
C VAL A 219 -4.98 13.46 13.45
N ALA A 220 -5.26 12.49 12.57
CA ALA A 220 -5.40 11.10 12.99
C ALA A 220 -4.94 10.11 11.91
N ASP A 221 -4.39 8.98 12.34
CA ASP A 221 -3.80 7.96 11.48
C ASP A 221 -4.83 7.09 10.73
N TYR A 222 -6.12 7.15 11.06
CA TYR A 222 -7.15 6.46 10.28
C TYR A 222 -7.54 7.19 8.98
N VAL A 223 -7.15 8.45 8.81
CA VAL A 223 -7.32 9.22 7.55
C VAL A 223 -6.07 9.07 6.69
N LEU A 224 -6.22 8.62 5.45
CA LEU A 224 -5.12 8.32 4.56
C LEU A 224 -4.91 9.44 3.54
N SER A 225 -3.69 9.97 3.45
CA SER A 225 -3.34 11.08 2.56
C SER A 225 -3.55 10.79 1.07
N GLY A 226 -3.52 9.52 0.66
CA GLY A 226 -3.77 9.14 -0.74
C GLY A 226 -5.23 8.79 -1.06
N TYR A 227 -6.18 8.99 -0.15
CA TYR A 227 -7.61 8.74 -0.40
C TYR A 227 -8.41 10.03 -0.30
N GLY A 228 -9.17 10.35 -1.36
CA GLY A 228 -9.83 11.65 -1.48
C GLY A 228 -8.81 12.78 -1.47
N THR A 229 -9.06 13.80 -0.66
CA THR A 229 -8.19 14.97 -0.47
C THR A 229 -7.17 14.79 0.67
N GLY A 230 -7.13 13.62 1.31
CA GLY A 230 -6.34 13.42 2.54
C GLY A 230 -6.94 14.10 3.78
N ALA A 231 -8.19 14.55 3.68
CA ALA A 231 -8.98 15.14 4.76
C ALA A 231 -10.43 14.63 4.70
N ILE A 232 -11.10 14.56 5.85
CA ILE A 232 -12.51 14.21 5.95
C ILE A 232 -13.27 15.16 6.86
N MET A 233 -14.56 15.33 6.58
CA MET A 233 -15.52 15.79 7.59
C MET A 233 -15.97 14.58 8.40
N ALA A 234 -15.93 14.70 9.73
CA ALA A 234 -16.33 13.60 10.60
C ALA A 234 -17.78 13.78 11.04
N VAL A 235 -18.61 12.75 10.84
CA VAL A 235 -20.04 12.74 11.21
C VAL A 235 -20.31 11.57 12.16
N PRO A 236 -20.03 11.74 13.47
CA PRO A 236 -19.97 10.62 14.41
C PRO A 236 -21.25 9.80 14.51
N ALA A 237 -22.42 10.42 14.40
CA ALA A 237 -23.68 9.69 14.48
C ALA A 237 -23.88 8.68 13.33
N HIS A 238 -23.13 8.81 12.22
CA HIS A 238 -23.36 8.06 10.98
C HIS A 238 -22.10 7.49 10.31
N ASP A 239 -20.99 7.43 11.04
CA ASP A 239 -19.78 6.68 10.69
C ASP A 239 -19.15 6.12 11.96
N SER A 240 -18.99 4.79 12.02
CA SER A 240 -18.46 4.08 13.19
C SER A 240 -17.03 4.45 13.59
N ARG A 241 -16.17 4.88 12.65
CA ARG A 241 -14.81 5.33 12.97
C ARG A 241 -14.87 6.72 13.61
N ASP A 242 -15.69 7.60 13.05
CA ASP A 242 -15.92 8.94 13.58
C ASP A 242 -16.58 8.86 14.97
N PHE A 243 -17.50 7.92 15.16
CA PHE A 243 -18.14 7.64 16.45
C PHE A 243 -17.15 7.22 17.52
N ALA A 244 -16.31 6.22 17.22
CA ALA A 244 -15.27 5.76 18.12
C ALA A 244 -14.28 6.89 18.48
N PHE A 245 -13.91 7.71 17.49
CA PHE A 245 -13.07 8.88 17.68
C PHE A 245 -13.73 9.92 18.59
N ALA A 246 -14.99 10.27 18.31
CA ALA A 246 -15.75 11.23 19.09
C ALA A 246 -15.94 10.77 20.54
N ARG A 247 -16.25 9.49 20.75
CA ARG A 247 -16.34 8.89 22.10
C ARG A 247 -15.02 8.96 22.85
N HIS A 248 -13.91 8.66 22.19
CA HIS A 248 -12.59 8.67 22.82
C HIS A 248 -12.14 10.07 23.24
N PHE A 249 -12.38 11.07 22.39
CA PHE A 249 -11.95 12.46 22.62
C PHE A 249 -13.06 13.37 23.17
N ASN A 250 -14.22 12.80 23.54
CA ASN A 250 -15.38 13.53 24.05
C ASN A 250 -15.84 14.68 23.13
N LEU A 251 -15.92 14.39 21.82
CA LEU A 251 -16.36 15.35 20.79
C LEU A 251 -17.88 15.27 20.59
N PRO A 252 -18.53 16.35 20.11
CA PRO A 252 -19.97 16.37 19.90
C PRO A 252 -20.44 15.32 18.90
N ILE A 253 -21.58 14.69 19.20
CA ILE A 253 -22.27 13.73 18.32
C ILE A 253 -23.66 14.30 18.03
N VAL A 254 -23.98 14.51 16.76
CA VAL A 254 -25.27 15.08 16.32
C VAL A 254 -25.95 14.11 15.37
N GLN A 255 -27.10 13.57 15.77
CA GLN A 255 -27.93 12.75 14.90
C GLN A 255 -28.59 13.62 13.84
N VAL A 256 -28.37 13.26 12.58
CA VAL A 256 -28.99 13.92 11.41
C VAL A 256 -29.81 12.97 10.55
N VAL A 257 -29.70 11.65 10.74
CA VAL A 257 -30.55 10.63 10.13
C VAL A 257 -31.25 9.84 11.22
N ALA A 258 -32.58 9.76 11.14
CA ALA A 258 -33.39 8.84 11.96
C ALA A 258 -33.72 7.59 11.15
N ALA A 259 -33.52 6.41 11.75
CA ALA A 259 -33.90 5.16 11.11
C ALA A 259 -35.43 5.08 10.94
N PRO A 260 -35.94 4.33 9.95
CA PRO A 260 -37.38 4.19 9.75
C PRO A 260 -38.10 3.69 11.02
N GLY A 261 -39.01 4.51 11.57
CA GLY A 261 -39.78 4.18 12.77
C GLY A 261 -39.04 4.35 14.09
N GLU A 262 -37.82 4.89 14.07
CA GLU A 262 -37.04 5.20 15.27
C GLU A 262 -37.53 6.51 15.92
N THR A 263 -37.49 6.54 17.26
CA THR A 263 -37.67 7.78 18.02
C THR A 263 -36.30 8.41 18.24
N VAL A 264 -36.15 9.68 17.86
CA VAL A 264 -34.92 10.46 18.07
C VAL A 264 -34.48 10.36 19.53
N SER A 265 -33.24 9.94 19.74
CA SER A 265 -32.65 9.74 21.07
C SER A 265 -31.37 10.59 21.23
N ASP A 266 -30.91 10.77 22.45
CA ASP A 266 -29.66 11.51 22.70
C ASP A 266 -28.46 10.64 22.27
N PRO A 267 -27.65 11.08 21.28
CA PRO A 267 -26.49 10.33 20.83
C PRO A 267 -25.44 10.10 21.92
N SER A 268 -25.49 10.88 23.01
CA SER A 268 -24.62 10.66 24.17
C SER A 268 -24.85 9.31 24.87
N GLU A 269 -26.00 8.68 24.64
CA GLU A 269 -26.38 7.38 25.21
C GLU A 269 -26.12 6.19 24.25
N TRP A 270 -25.69 6.44 23.02
CA TRP A 270 -25.55 5.39 22.00
C TRP A 270 -24.35 4.47 22.24
N GLU A 271 -24.50 3.17 22.05
CA GLU A 271 -23.35 2.25 22.06
C GLU A 271 -22.62 2.23 20.72
N GLU A 272 -23.35 2.45 19.62
CA GLU A 272 -22.86 2.39 18.24
C GLU A 272 -23.48 3.49 17.38
N SER A 273 -22.85 3.82 16.26
CA SER A 273 -23.38 4.76 15.27
C SER A 273 -24.43 4.14 14.35
N TYR A 274 -25.24 5.00 13.73
CA TYR A 274 -26.18 4.60 12.69
C TYR A 274 -25.59 4.84 11.29
N ASP A 275 -24.82 3.87 10.80
CA ASP A 275 -24.06 3.97 9.54
C ASP A 275 -24.90 3.70 8.28
N ALA A 276 -26.16 3.27 8.44
CA ALA A 276 -27.00 2.90 7.32
C ALA A 276 -27.28 4.10 6.39
N LYS A 277 -27.46 3.79 5.10
CA LYS A 277 -27.75 4.77 4.04
C LYS A 277 -29.25 4.85 3.73
N GLU A 278 -30.07 4.64 4.75
CA GLU A 278 -31.52 4.71 4.69
C GLU A 278 -32.05 5.43 5.92
N GLY A 279 -33.28 5.95 5.85
CA GLY A 279 -33.86 6.79 6.90
C GLY A 279 -34.28 8.16 6.40
N VAL A 280 -34.66 9.02 7.36
CA VAL A 280 -35.18 10.36 7.12
C VAL A 280 -34.30 11.39 7.82
N LEU A 281 -34.05 12.50 7.14
CA LEU A 281 -33.20 13.56 7.64
C LEU A 281 -33.92 14.36 8.74
N ILE A 282 -33.19 14.61 9.83
CA ILE A 282 -33.58 15.42 10.98
C ILE A 282 -32.43 16.36 11.36
N ASN A 283 -32.69 17.39 12.15
CA ASN A 283 -31.68 18.37 12.59
C ASN A 283 -30.83 18.97 11.44
N SER A 284 -31.35 18.97 10.21
CA SER A 284 -30.60 19.21 8.97
C SER A 284 -31.18 20.34 8.13
N GLY A 285 -31.79 21.33 8.77
CA GLY A 285 -32.32 22.53 8.12
C GLY A 285 -33.23 22.22 6.92
N PHE A 286 -32.80 22.60 5.72
CA PHE A 286 -33.55 22.41 4.47
C PHE A 286 -33.70 20.94 4.05
N LEU A 287 -32.90 20.03 4.60
CA LEU A 287 -33.00 18.59 4.30
C LEU A 287 -34.03 17.87 5.17
N ASN A 288 -34.56 18.51 6.22
CA ASN A 288 -35.47 17.87 7.16
C ASN A 288 -36.69 17.24 6.47
N GLY A 289 -37.00 15.99 6.81
CA GLY A 289 -38.14 15.24 6.28
C GLY A 289 -37.89 14.54 4.94
N LEU A 290 -36.75 14.79 4.29
CA LEU A 290 -36.35 14.06 3.08
C LEU A 290 -35.82 12.67 3.43
N THR A 291 -35.97 11.71 2.53
CA THR A 291 -35.24 10.45 2.61
C THR A 291 -33.75 10.67 2.31
N VAL A 292 -32.86 9.80 2.79
CA VAL A 292 -31.41 9.87 2.50
C VAL A 292 -31.12 10.04 1.00
N LYS A 293 -31.84 9.29 0.14
CA LYS A 293 -31.65 9.36 -1.31
C LYS A 293 -32.03 10.72 -1.91
N GLU A 294 -33.11 11.32 -1.44
CA GLU A 294 -33.53 12.66 -1.87
C GLU A 294 -32.59 13.73 -1.32
N ALA A 295 -32.21 13.60 -0.05
CA ALA A 295 -31.33 14.54 0.62
C ALA A 295 -29.91 14.61 0.03
N ILE A 296 -29.36 13.49 -0.45
CA ILE A 296 -28.05 13.50 -1.14
C ILE A 296 -28.10 14.43 -2.36
N ARG A 297 -29.17 14.35 -3.16
CA ARG A 297 -29.34 15.19 -4.35
C ARG A 297 -29.52 16.65 -3.99
N GLU A 298 -30.45 16.92 -3.07
CA GLU A 298 -30.74 18.29 -2.61
C GLU A 298 -29.50 18.95 -1.95
N ALA A 299 -28.70 18.18 -1.21
CA ALA A 299 -27.47 18.66 -0.60
C ALA A 299 -26.42 19.04 -1.67
N ILE A 300 -26.24 18.22 -2.71
CA ILE A 300 -25.32 18.53 -3.82
C ILE A 300 -25.76 19.79 -4.55
N ASP A 301 -27.05 19.89 -4.91
CA ASP A 301 -27.60 21.06 -5.60
C ASP A 301 -27.40 22.34 -4.75
N LYS A 302 -27.58 22.23 -3.43
CA LYS A 302 -27.35 23.35 -2.52
C LYS A 302 -25.87 23.72 -2.40
N ILE A 303 -24.97 22.74 -2.33
CA ILE A 303 -23.51 22.92 -2.28
C ILE A 303 -23.04 23.70 -3.52
N GLU A 304 -23.54 23.32 -4.71
CA GLU A 304 -23.23 23.99 -5.98
C GLU A 304 -23.81 25.40 -6.04
N ALA A 305 -25.08 25.58 -5.65
CA ALA A 305 -25.74 26.88 -5.65
C ALA A 305 -25.08 27.90 -4.71
N LEU A 306 -24.48 27.43 -3.61
CA LEU A 306 -23.72 28.27 -2.67
C LEU A 306 -22.27 28.52 -3.13
N GLY A 307 -21.79 27.81 -4.16
CA GLY A 307 -20.40 27.91 -4.63
C GLY A 307 -19.37 27.40 -3.63
N ILE A 308 -19.78 26.53 -2.69
CA ILE A 308 -18.91 25.97 -1.62
C ILE A 308 -18.32 24.61 -1.99
N GLY A 309 -18.72 24.06 -3.14
CA GLY A 309 -18.31 22.75 -3.62
C GLY A 309 -19.05 22.34 -4.90
N LYS A 310 -18.91 21.07 -5.29
CA LYS A 310 -19.54 20.49 -6.49
C LYS A 310 -19.84 19.00 -6.32
N GLY A 311 -20.84 18.50 -7.04
CA GLY A 311 -21.07 17.07 -7.20
C GLY A 311 -19.86 16.43 -7.89
N THR A 312 -19.33 15.36 -7.30
CA THR A 312 -18.08 14.73 -7.77
C THR A 312 -18.24 13.21 -7.80
N VAL A 313 -17.80 12.62 -8.90
CA VAL A 313 -17.56 11.17 -8.97
C VAL A 313 -16.10 10.93 -8.61
N ASN A 314 -15.87 10.17 -7.55
CA ASN A 314 -14.54 9.80 -7.09
C ASN A 314 -14.27 8.31 -7.33
N TYR A 315 -13.02 7.98 -7.64
CA TYR A 315 -12.56 6.61 -7.83
C TYR A 315 -11.48 6.27 -6.81
N ARG A 316 -11.49 5.03 -6.31
CA ARG A 316 -10.39 4.48 -5.51
C ARG A 316 -9.16 4.19 -6.37
N LEU A 317 -9.35 3.92 -7.66
CA LEU A 317 -8.27 3.74 -8.63
C LEU A 317 -7.33 4.95 -8.56
N ARG A 318 -6.02 4.69 -8.49
CA ARG A 318 -4.99 5.71 -8.63
C ARG A 318 -4.28 5.54 -9.97
N ASP A 319 -3.64 6.61 -10.42
CA ASP A 319 -2.78 6.57 -11.60
C ASP A 319 -1.60 5.61 -11.39
N ALA A 320 -1.21 4.95 -12.48
CA ALA A 320 -0.28 3.84 -12.43
C ALA A 320 1.16 4.34 -12.49
N ILE A 321 1.94 4.12 -11.43
CA ILE A 321 3.38 4.46 -11.43
C ILE A 321 4.10 3.58 -12.46
N PHE A 322 4.67 4.23 -13.46
CA PHE A 322 5.27 3.62 -14.65
C PHE A 322 6.80 3.68 -14.65
N SER A 323 7.44 4.29 -13.66
CA SER A 323 8.90 4.26 -13.52
C SER A 323 9.38 3.09 -12.67
N ARG A 324 10.48 2.46 -13.06
CA ARG A 324 11.23 1.50 -12.27
C ARG A 324 12.71 1.88 -12.23
N GLN A 325 13.30 1.87 -11.02
CA GLN A 325 14.72 2.12 -10.81
C GLN A 325 15.50 0.81 -11.03
N ARG A 326 15.32 0.22 -12.22
CA ARG A 326 15.87 -1.08 -12.61
C ARG A 326 16.62 -0.97 -13.93
N TYR A 327 17.56 -1.89 -14.10
CA TYR A 327 18.23 -2.07 -15.37
C TYR A 327 17.34 -2.82 -16.38
N TRP A 328 16.75 -3.96 -15.96
CA TRP A 328 16.06 -4.86 -16.89
C TRP A 328 14.61 -4.44 -17.14
N GLY A 329 14.44 -3.49 -18.05
CA GLY A 329 13.16 -3.01 -18.57
C GLY A 329 13.37 -2.12 -19.80
N GLU A 330 12.30 -1.78 -20.49
CA GLU A 330 12.36 -0.91 -21.67
C GLU A 330 12.79 0.52 -21.27
N PRO A 331 13.81 1.11 -21.90
CA PRO A 331 14.15 2.52 -21.68
C PRO A 331 13.01 3.45 -22.08
N PHE A 332 12.75 4.47 -21.27
CA PHE A 332 11.89 5.57 -21.68
C PHE A 332 12.55 6.33 -22.84
N PRO A 333 11.86 6.55 -23.97
CA PRO A 333 12.39 7.36 -25.07
C PRO A 333 12.24 8.85 -24.75
N ILE A 334 12.76 9.27 -23.60
CA ILE A 334 12.68 10.64 -23.08
C ILE A 334 14.09 11.16 -22.83
N TYR A 335 14.35 12.40 -23.23
CA TYR A 335 15.52 13.17 -22.82
C TYR A 335 15.12 14.44 -22.08
N TYR A 336 16.08 15.03 -21.37
CA TYR A 336 15.86 16.25 -20.60
C TYR A 336 16.68 17.42 -21.18
N LYS A 337 15.99 18.45 -21.66
CA LYS A 337 16.59 19.73 -22.06
C LYS A 337 16.28 20.76 -20.98
N ASP A 338 17.31 21.24 -20.29
CA ASP A 338 17.19 22.18 -19.17
C ASP A 338 16.21 21.72 -18.06
N GLY A 339 16.18 20.40 -17.82
CA GLY A 339 15.30 19.75 -16.84
C GLY A 339 13.87 19.48 -17.32
N ILE A 340 13.53 19.87 -18.55
CA ILE A 340 12.21 19.66 -19.17
C ILE A 340 12.23 18.36 -19.99
N PRO A 341 11.25 17.45 -19.80
CA PRO A 341 11.19 16.18 -20.52
C PRO A 341 10.69 16.35 -21.96
N TYR A 342 11.40 15.77 -22.92
CA TYR A 342 11.01 15.70 -24.33
C TYR A 342 11.06 14.27 -24.84
N PRO A 343 10.10 13.83 -25.65
CA PRO A 343 10.20 12.55 -26.34
C PRO A 343 11.28 12.59 -27.41
N LEU A 344 12.00 11.49 -27.59
CA LEU A 344 12.78 11.24 -28.80
C LEU A 344 11.86 11.20 -30.01
N SER A 345 12.39 11.54 -31.18
CA SER A 345 11.66 11.38 -32.44
C SER A 345 11.45 9.90 -32.76
N GLU A 346 10.40 9.58 -33.51
CA GLU A 346 10.10 8.18 -33.90
C GLU A 346 11.26 7.53 -34.69
N GLU A 347 11.99 8.33 -35.49
CA GLU A 347 13.15 7.87 -36.27
C GLU A 347 14.35 7.45 -35.40
N GLU A 348 14.39 7.88 -34.14
CA GLU A 348 15.44 7.52 -33.18
C GLU A 348 15.11 6.24 -32.40
N LEU A 349 13.91 5.69 -32.59
CA LEU A 349 13.49 4.45 -31.97
C LEU A 349 14.03 3.21 -32.71
N PRO A 350 14.27 2.10 -32.00
CA PRO A 350 14.15 1.94 -30.55
C PRO A 350 15.37 2.51 -29.79
N LEU A 351 15.11 3.15 -28.65
CA LEU A 351 16.17 3.44 -27.68
C LEU A 351 16.61 2.14 -27.01
N LYS A 352 17.77 1.62 -27.43
CA LYS A 352 18.28 0.33 -26.95
C LYS A 352 18.81 0.44 -25.53
N LEU A 353 18.53 -0.59 -24.72
CA LEU A 353 19.09 -0.72 -23.37
C LEU A 353 20.62 -0.72 -23.44
N PRO A 354 21.33 0.19 -22.75
CA PRO A 354 22.77 0.33 -22.84
C PRO A 354 23.47 -0.71 -21.97
N GLU A 355 24.74 -1.01 -22.25
CA GLU A 355 25.56 -1.78 -21.31
C GLU A 355 25.93 -0.92 -20.08
N VAL A 356 25.88 -1.52 -18.89
CA VAL A 356 26.27 -0.90 -17.61
C VAL A 356 27.27 -1.78 -16.87
N ASP A 357 28.06 -1.18 -15.98
CA ASP A 357 29.04 -1.91 -15.17
C ASP A 357 28.40 -2.75 -14.05
N LYS A 358 27.24 -2.30 -13.53
CA LYS A 358 26.47 -2.96 -12.47
C LYS A 358 24.97 -2.73 -12.65
N TYR A 359 24.16 -3.70 -12.24
CA TYR A 359 22.69 -3.65 -12.36
C TYR A 359 21.98 -3.07 -11.13
N LEU A 360 22.73 -2.73 -10.08
CA LEU A 360 22.21 -2.09 -8.87
C LEU A 360 22.23 -0.55 -9.02
N PRO A 361 21.43 0.19 -8.22
CA PRO A 361 21.51 1.64 -8.17
C PRO A 361 22.94 2.18 -7.97
N THR A 362 23.19 3.43 -8.34
CA THR A 362 24.47 4.11 -8.07
C THR A 362 24.70 4.28 -6.56
N GLU A 363 25.91 4.66 -6.15
CA GLU A 363 26.22 4.95 -4.74
C GLU A 363 25.40 6.15 -4.22
N THR A 364 25.01 7.06 -5.11
CA THR A 364 24.12 8.21 -4.85
C THR A 364 22.63 7.83 -4.88
N GLY A 365 22.30 6.57 -5.16
CA GLY A 365 20.92 6.05 -5.18
C GLY A 365 20.16 6.24 -6.50
N GLU A 366 20.83 6.64 -7.57
CA GLU A 366 20.23 6.82 -8.89
C GLU A 366 19.96 5.48 -9.58
N PRO A 367 19.01 5.42 -10.54
CA PRO A 367 18.70 4.20 -11.27
C PRO A 367 19.91 3.58 -11.98
N PRO A 368 19.93 2.26 -12.23
CA PRO A 368 21.07 1.59 -12.87
C PRO A 368 21.50 2.18 -14.21
N LEU A 369 20.60 2.76 -15.02
CA LEU A 369 20.97 3.37 -16.30
C LEU A 369 21.83 4.63 -16.14
N ALA A 370 21.83 5.28 -14.97
CA ALA A 370 22.75 6.39 -14.69
C ALA A 370 24.23 5.97 -14.74
N ARG A 371 24.52 4.65 -14.68
CA ARG A 371 25.86 4.08 -14.84
C ARG A 371 26.32 4.00 -16.30
N ALA A 372 25.41 4.10 -17.26
CA ALA A 372 25.72 3.92 -18.67
C ALA A 372 26.63 5.05 -19.18
N LYS A 373 27.71 4.67 -19.88
CA LYS A 373 28.62 5.63 -20.48
C LYS A 373 27.93 6.32 -21.66
N ASN A 374 28.00 7.65 -21.71
CA ASN A 374 27.38 8.47 -22.77
C ASN A 374 25.86 8.27 -22.92
N TRP A 375 25.13 8.09 -21.81
CA TRP A 375 23.66 8.03 -21.80
C TRP A 375 23.01 9.40 -22.03
N LYS A 376 23.07 9.86 -23.28
CA LYS A 376 22.63 11.18 -23.74
C LYS A 376 22.27 11.17 -25.23
N THR A 377 21.50 12.15 -25.69
CA THR A 377 21.20 12.36 -27.11
C THR A 377 22.46 12.79 -27.89
N LYS A 378 22.35 12.87 -29.22
CA LYS A 378 23.43 13.34 -30.10
C LYS A 378 23.85 14.79 -29.77
N GLU A 379 22.89 15.61 -29.35
CA GLU A 379 23.05 17.00 -28.95
C GLU A 379 23.63 17.14 -27.52
N GLY A 380 23.71 16.02 -26.79
CA GLY A 380 24.31 15.96 -25.46
C GLY A 380 23.33 16.07 -24.31
N TYR A 381 22.01 16.05 -24.56
CA TYR A 381 21.00 16.09 -23.50
C TYR A 381 20.90 14.75 -22.76
N PRO A 382 20.83 14.72 -21.42
CA PRO A 382 20.72 13.48 -20.66
C PRO A 382 19.41 12.73 -20.97
N LEU A 383 19.50 11.41 -21.10
CA LEU A 383 18.35 10.52 -21.28
C LEU A 383 17.76 10.08 -19.93
N GLU A 384 16.47 9.73 -19.92
CA GLU A 384 15.80 9.15 -18.75
C GLU A 384 16.52 7.90 -18.26
N THR A 385 16.65 7.77 -16.94
CA THR A 385 17.43 6.70 -16.30
C THR A 385 16.54 5.63 -15.66
N ASN A 386 15.26 5.91 -15.46
CA ASN A 386 14.27 4.90 -15.13
C ASN A 386 13.97 4.02 -16.36
N THR A 387 13.49 2.80 -16.10
CA THR A 387 12.92 1.89 -17.10
C THR A 387 11.43 1.69 -16.87
N MET A 388 10.72 1.24 -17.89
CA MET A 388 9.30 0.90 -17.80
C MET A 388 9.10 -0.41 -16.99
N PRO A 389 7.95 -0.60 -16.33
CA PRO A 389 7.62 -1.83 -15.63
C PRO A 389 7.32 -2.97 -16.60
N GLY A 390 7.41 -4.21 -16.11
CA GLY A 390 7.07 -5.38 -16.93
C GLY A 390 5.63 -5.39 -17.47
N PHE A 391 4.72 -4.65 -16.84
CA PHE A 391 3.36 -4.49 -17.38
C PHE A 391 3.28 -3.61 -18.63
N ALA A 392 4.31 -2.83 -18.96
CA ALA A 392 4.38 -2.08 -20.21
C ALA A 392 4.27 -3.01 -21.42
N GLY A 393 5.08 -4.08 -21.45
CA GLY A 393 5.02 -5.09 -22.49
C GLY A 393 3.75 -5.96 -22.41
N SER A 394 3.37 -6.41 -21.20
CA SER A 394 2.24 -7.34 -21.06
C SER A 394 0.86 -6.69 -21.25
N SER A 395 0.75 -5.36 -21.32
CA SER A 395 -0.54 -4.68 -21.55
C SER A 395 -0.98 -4.67 -23.02
N GLY A 396 -0.08 -4.96 -23.97
CA GLY A 396 -0.39 -4.90 -25.41
C GLY A 396 0.17 -6.06 -26.25
N TYR A 397 0.80 -7.06 -25.63
CA TYR A 397 1.42 -8.18 -26.34
C TYR A 397 0.47 -8.98 -27.25
N TYR A 398 -0.81 -9.11 -26.88
CA TYR A 398 -1.82 -9.83 -27.68
C TYR A 398 -2.09 -9.13 -29.02
N LEU A 399 -1.98 -7.79 -29.07
CA LEU A 399 -2.04 -7.04 -30.34
C LEU A 399 -0.81 -7.32 -31.18
N ARG A 400 0.37 -7.37 -30.55
CA ARG A 400 1.61 -7.68 -31.27
C ARG A 400 1.62 -9.08 -31.87
N TYR A 401 0.95 -10.06 -31.24
CA TYR A 401 0.78 -11.39 -31.84
C TYR A 401 -0.06 -11.41 -33.12
N MET A 402 -0.90 -10.40 -33.35
CA MET A 402 -1.65 -10.27 -34.60
C MET A 402 -0.72 -9.99 -35.79
N ASP A 403 0.39 -9.27 -35.54
CA ASP A 403 1.36 -8.85 -36.56
C ASP A 403 2.80 -8.76 -36.01
N PRO A 404 3.43 -9.90 -35.67
CA PRO A 404 4.65 -9.91 -34.85
C PRO A 404 5.91 -9.44 -35.58
N HIS A 405 5.89 -9.40 -36.91
CA HIS A 405 7.05 -9.10 -37.75
C HIS A 405 7.00 -7.71 -38.40
N ASN A 406 5.99 -6.89 -38.08
CA ASN A 406 5.87 -5.54 -38.59
C ASN A 406 6.91 -4.62 -37.96
N ASP A 407 7.83 -4.10 -38.76
CA ASP A 407 8.93 -3.23 -38.34
C ASP A 407 8.63 -1.73 -38.54
N LYS A 408 7.42 -1.38 -38.99
CA LYS A 408 7.00 0.00 -39.29
C LYS A 408 5.97 0.53 -38.31
N GLU A 409 5.10 -0.34 -37.82
CA GLU A 409 3.97 0.01 -36.96
C GLU A 409 3.87 -0.97 -35.78
N TYR A 410 3.07 -0.62 -34.77
CA TYR A 410 2.86 -1.50 -33.64
C TYR A 410 2.17 -2.82 -34.05
N PHE A 411 1.16 -2.71 -34.90
CA PHE A 411 0.49 -3.79 -35.65
C PHE A 411 -0.28 -3.17 -36.83
N SER A 412 -0.44 -3.90 -37.93
CA SER A 412 -1.19 -3.39 -39.10
C SER A 412 -2.71 -3.35 -38.87
N ARG A 413 -3.37 -2.42 -39.56
CA ARG A 413 -4.84 -2.30 -39.56
C ARG A 413 -5.51 -3.57 -40.09
N GLU A 414 -4.94 -4.19 -41.13
CA GLU A 414 -5.47 -5.42 -41.74
C GLU A 414 -5.44 -6.58 -40.73
N ALA A 415 -4.33 -6.75 -40.01
CA ALA A 415 -4.20 -7.78 -38.99
C ALA A 415 -5.17 -7.54 -37.82
N ASN A 416 -5.28 -6.29 -37.34
CA ASN A 416 -6.20 -5.98 -36.26
C ASN A 416 -7.68 -6.10 -36.68
N GLN A 417 -8.06 -5.77 -37.92
CA GLN A 417 -9.43 -5.98 -38.40
C GLN A 417 -9.77 -7.46 -38.59
N TYR A 418 -8.78 -8.29 -38.94
CA TYR A 418 -8.94 -9.72 -39.08
C TYR A 418 -9.11 -10.40 -37.71
N TRP A 419 -8.19 -10.16 -36.78
CA TRP A 419 -8.19 -10.80 -35.46
C TRP A 419 -9.13 -10.12 -34.45
N ARG A 420 -9.31 -8.80 -34.57
CA ARG A 420 -10.14 -7.93 -33.71
C ARG A 420 -9.66 -7.90 -32.26
N ASN A 421 -10.03 -8.91 -31.49
CA ASN A 421 -9.81 -9.07 -30.06
C ASN A 421 -9.60 -10.56 -29.73
N VAL A 422 -9.23 -10.87 -28.49
CA VAL A 422 -9.06 -12.26 -28.06
C VAL A 422 -10.41 -12.88 -27.72
N ASP A 423 -10.82 -13.93 -28.43
CA ASP A 423 -12.08 -14.65 -28.16
C ASP A 423 -12.13 -15.26 -26.76
N LEU A 424 -11.05 -15.95 -26.37
CA LEU A 424 -10.91 -16.63 -25.09
C LEU A 424 -9.52 -16.40 -24.48
N TYR A 425 -9.51 -15.78 -23.30
CA TYR A 425 -8.31 -15.60 -22.48
C TYR A 425 -8.31 -16.56 -21.27
N ILE A 426 -7.19 -17.24 -21.04
CA ILE A 426 -7.01 -18.18 -19.92
C ILE A 426 -5.85 -17.70 -19.06
N GLY A 427 -6.11 -17.38 -17.79
CA GLY A 427 -5.11 -16.84 -16.87
C GLY A 427 -5.56 -16.90 -15.41
N GLY A 428 -4.62 -16.88 -14.46
CA GLY A 428 -4.95 -16.99 -13.04
C GLY A 428 -5.68 -15.77 -12.50
N ASP A 429 -6.39 -15.95 -11.37
CA ASP A 429 -7.16 -14.89 -10.70
C ASP A 429 -6.27 -13.80 -10.09
N GLU A 430 -4.97 -14.09 -9.88
CA GLU A 430 -3.98 -13.13 -9.39
C GLU A 430 -3.82 -11.88 -10.27
N HIS A 431 -4.22 -11.93 -11.55
CA HIS A 431 -4.07 -10.82 -12.48
C HIS A 431 -5.28 -9.89 -12.58
N ALA A 432 -6.31 -10.11 -11.73
CA ALA A 432 -7.57 -9.36 -11.73
C ALA A 432 -7.41 -7.84 -11.68
N ALA A 433 -6.61 -7.36 -10.72
CA ALA A 433 -6.46 -5.93 -10.39
C ALA A 433 -5.17 -5.29 -10.93
N GLY A 434 -4.34 -6.05 -11.66
CA GLY A 434 -3.11 -5.58 -12.28
C GLY A 434 -3.20 -5.69 -13.80
N HIS A 435 -2.54 -6.71 -14.37
CA HIS A 435 -2.44 -6.94 -15.82
C HIS A 435 -3.76 -6.78 -16.60
N LEU A 436 -4.89 -7.30 -16.10
CA LEU A 436 -6.16 -7.19 -16.82
C LEU A 436 -6.68 -5.76 -16.89
N ILE A 437 -6.51 -4.96 -15.84
CA ILE A 437 -6.88 -3.54 -15.86
C ILE A 437 -5.97 -2.77 -16.82
N TYR A 438 -4.66 -3.00 -16.73
CA TYR A 438 -3.69 -2.31 -17.59
C TYR A 438 -3.88 -2.65 -19.07
N SER A 439 -4.16 -3.92 -19.40
CA SER A 439 -4.43 -4.33 -20.78
C SER A 439 -5.70 -3.69 -21.35
N ARG A 440 -6.76 -3.57 -20.54
CA ARG A 440 -8.00 -2.89 -20.93
C ARG A 440 -7.79 -1.40 -21.12
N PHE A 441 -7.08 -0.73 -20.20
CA PHE A 441 -6.69 0.68 -20.35
C PHE A 441 -5.89 0.89 -21.65
N TRP A 442 -4.87 0.06 -21.88
CA TRP A 442 -4.01 0.15 -23.06
C TRP A 442 -4.80 -0.03 -24.35
N ASN A 443 -5.70 -1.02 -24.38
CA ASN A 443 -6.60 -1.24 -25.52
C ASN A 443 -7.50 -0.03 -25.78
N LYS A 444 -8.12 0.53 -24.74
CA LYS A 444 -9.01 1.69 -24.86
C LYS A 444 -8.27 2.93 -25.36
N PHE A 445 -7.05 3.15 -24.88
CA PHE A 445 -6.19 4.21 -25.40
C PHE A 445 -5.91 4.03 -26.90
N LEU A 446 -5.55 2.81 -27.33
CA LEU A 446 -5.33 2.53 -28.75
C LEU A 446 -6.61 2.58 -29.60
N PHE A 447 -7.76 2.24 -29.00
CA PHE A 447 -9.08 2.35 -29.64
C PHE A 447 -9.45 3.83 -29.87
N ASP A 448 -9.18 4.71 -28.90
CA ASP A 448 -9.42 6.14 -29.03
C ASP A 448 -8.52 6.79 -30.09
N LEU A 449 -7.31 6.26 -30.29
CA LEU A 449 -6.43 6.63 -31.41
C LEU A 449 -6.86 6.02 -32.77
N GLY A 450 -7.87 5.16 -32.78
CA GLY A 450 -8.34 4.45 -33.99
C GLY A 450 -7.40 3.35 -34.47
N LEU A 451 -6.45 2.90 -33.64
CA LEU A 451 -5.52 1.82 -33.96
C LEU A 451 -6.14 0.45 -33.68
N ALA A 452 -6.75 0.27 -32.50
CA ALA A 452 -7.52 -0.93 -32.18
C ALA A 452 -8.97 -0.79 -32.66
N CYS A 453 -9.54 -1.85 -33.26
CA CYS A 453 -10.91 -1.83 -33.78
C CYS A 453 -11.99 -2.24 -32.76
N GLU A 454 -11.61 -2.75 -31.60
CA GLU A 454 -12.49 -3.14 -30.50
C GLU A 454 -12.15 -2.38 -29.20
N ASP A 455 -13.17 -2.04 -28.40
CA ASP A 455 -13.03 -1.29 -27.14
C ASP A 455 -12.53 -2.16 -25.97
N GLU A 456 -12.70 -3.49 -26.04
CA GLU A 456 -12.25 -4.45 -25.02
C GLU A 456 -11.34 -5.54 -25.65
N PRO A 457 -10.20 -5.87 -25.02
CA PRO A 457 -9.21 -6.76 -25.61
C PRO A 457 -9.55 -8.25 -25.48
N PHE A 458 -10.32 -8.64 -24.46
CA PHE A 458 -10.60 -10.04 -24.13
C PHE A 458 -12.12 -10.26 -24.01
N GLN A 459 -12.73 -10.94 -24.98
CA GLN A 459 -14.18 -11.16 -25.01
C GLN A 459 -14.63 -12.08 -23.87
N LYS A 460 -13.99 -13.25 -23.75
CA LYS A 460 -14.24 -14.22 -22.70
C LYS A 460 -12.98 -14.46 -21.87
N LEU A 461 -13.15 -14.63 -20.56
CA LEU A 461 -12.05 -14.96 -19.67
C LEU A 461 -12.40 -16.15 -18.78
N ILE A 462 -11.48 -17.12 -18.67
CA ILE A 462 -11.60 -18.27 -17.78
C ILE A 462 -10.39 -18.31 -16.85
N ASN A 463 -10.63 -18.30 -15.54
CA ASN A 463 -9.57 -18.48 -14.56
C ASN A 463 -9.31 -19.95 -14.28
N GLN A 464 -8.09 -20.44 -14.53
CA GLN A 464 -7.69 -21.77 -14.08
C GLN A 464 -7.48 -21.79 -12.56
N GLY A 465 -7.86 -22.90 -11.92
CA GLY A 465 -7.52 -23.15 -10.53
C GLY A 465 -6.01 -23.33 -10.35
N LYS A 466 -5.49 -22.93 -9.18
CA LYS A 466 -4.07 -23.10 -8.84
C LYS A 466 -3.77 -24.58 -8.60
N ILE A 467 -2.72 -25.09 -9.25
CA ILE A 467 -2.20 -26.44 -8.97
C ILE A 467 -1.47 -26.39 -7.63
N GLN A 468 -1.93 -27.17 -6.66
CA GLN A 468 -1.34 -27.23 -5.32
C GLN A 468 -0.29 -28.35 -5.22
N GLY A 469 0.69 -28.16 -4.33
CA GLY A 469 1.70 -29.16 -3.99
C GLY A 469 1.81 -29.35 -2.48
N ARG A 470 2.16 -30.57 -2.03
CA ARG A 470 2.36 -30.86 -0.60
C ARG A 470 3.66 -30.22 -0.12
N SER A 471 3.58 -29.19 0.72
CA SER A 471 4.72 -28.69 1.49
C SER A 471 4.73 -29.36 2.86
N SER A 472 5.72 -30.22 3.13
CA SER A 472 5.90 -30.85 4.45
C SER A 472 7.27 -30.48 5.00
N PHE A 473 7.30 -29.51 5.92
CA PHE A 473 8.48 -29.25 6.74
C PHE A 473 8.52 -30.28 7.88
N VAL A 474 9.37 -31.30 7.75
CA VAL A 474 9.58 -32.32 8.80
C VAL A 474 10.86 -31.97 9.55
N TYR A 475 10.75 -31.29 10.68
CA TYR A 475 11.86 -31.15 11.62
C TYR A 475 11.93 -32.42 12.47
N ARG A 476 12.86 -33.33 12.15
CA ARG A 476 13.15 -34.47 13.03
C ARG A 476 13.97 -33.97 14.21
N VAL A 477 13.32 -33.58 15.30
CA VAL A 477 14.00 -33.30 16.57
C VAL A 477 14.62 -34.62 17.05
N ASN A 478 15.94 -34.70 17.15
CA ASN A 478 16.59 -35.78 17.87
C ASN A 478 16.47 -35.47 19.38
N PRO A 479 15.65 -36.22 20.15
CA PRO A 479 15.38 -35.89 21.55
C PRO A 479 16.65 -35.89 22.42
N GLU A 480 17.64 -36.73 22.09
CA GLU A 480 18.91 -36.79 22.86
C GLU A 480 19.71 -35.50 22.67
N LYS A 481 19.87 -35.04 21.43
CA LYS A 481 20.59 -33.78 21.13
C LYS A 481 19.84 -32.55 21.65
N TYR A 482 18.52 -32.59 21.65
CA TYR A 482 17.71 -31.51 22.20
C TYR A 482 17.83 -31.44 23.73
N ALA A 483 17.71 -32.59 24.41
CA ALA A 483 17.92 -32.69 25.85
C ALA A 483 19.35 -32.28 26.26
N GLU A 484 20.36 -32.72 25.52
CA GLU A 484 21.76 -32.32 25.72
C GLU A 484 21.94 -30.79 25.66
N TYR A 485 21.37 -30.13 24.65
CA TYR A 485 21.41 -28.68 24.55
C TYR A 485 20.69 -27.99 25.72
N LEU A 486 19.48 -28.44 26.07
CA LEU A 486 18.71 -27.85 27.18
C LEU A 486 19.46 -27.98 28.51
N LEU A 487 20.06 -29.14 28.77
CA LEU A 487 20.81 -29.37 30.00
C LEU A 487 22.09 -28.52 30.03
N TRP A 488 22.79 -28.41 28.90
CA TRP A 488 23.98 -27.57 28.81
C TRP A 488 23.70 -26.10 29.13
N GLU A 489 22.63 -25.53 28.56
CA GLU A 489 22.23 -24.15 28.86
C GLU A 489 21.90 -23.96 30.34
N LYS A 490 21.27 -24.95 30.98
CA LYS A 490 20.98 -24.92 32.42
C LYS A 490 22.24 -25.04 33.28
N MET A 491 23.17 -25.93 32.92
CA MET A 491 24.41 -26.16 33.67
C MET A 491 25.31 -24.91 33.76
N LYS A 492 25.31 -24.05 32.74
CA LYS A 492 26.07 -22.78 32.76
C LYS A 492 25.72 -21.87 33.95
N HIS A 493 24.50 -22.01 34.47
CA HIS A 493 23.98 -21.20 35.56
C HIS A 493 23.81 -22.00 36.86
N LEU A 494 24.20 -23.28 36.87
CA LEU A 494 24.08 -24.15 38.03
C LEU A 494 25.33 -24.03 38.91
N GLU A 495 25.14 -23.73 40.19
CA GLU A 495 26.22 -23.66 41.17
C GLU A 495 26.86 -25.05 41.33
N GLY A 496 28.19 -25.12 41.23
CA GLY A 496 28.95 -26.36 41.30
C GLY A 496 29.13 -27.08 39.96
N ALA A 497 28.55 -26.59 38.86
CA ALA A 497 28.69 -27.15 37.52
C ALA A 497 29.58 -26.30 36.57
N GLN A 498 30.26 -25.27 37.10
CA GLN A 498 30.97 -24.28 36.28
C GLN A 498 32.12 -24.86 35.45
N ASN A 499 32.68 -26.00 35.86
CA ASN A 499 33.78 -26.68 35.18
C ASN A 499 33.34 -27.88 34.32
N VAL A 500 32.03 -28.07 34.12
CA VAL A 500 31.51 -29.15 33.28
C VAL A 500 31.94 -28.93 31.82
N VAL A 501 32.55 -29.94 31.24
CA VAL A 501 32.98 -30.00 29.84
C VAL A 501 31.90 -30.68 29.01
N HIS A 502 31.34 -29.96 28.03
CA HIS A 502 30.42 -30.50 27.03
C HIS A 502 31.19 -31.26 25.94
N GLU A 503 30.65 -32.40 25.49
CA GLU A 503 31.24 -33.31 24.50
C GLU A 503 32.62 -33.88 24.88
N TYR A 504 32.78 -34.28 26.15
CA TYR A 504 34.03 -34.83 26.68
C TYR A 504 34.49 -36.10 25.93
N LYS A 505 35.80 -36.25 25.71
CA LYS A 505 36.39 -37.42 25.07
C LYS A 505 37.49 -38.02 25.94
N ASP A 506 37.46 -39.34 26.08
CA ASP A 506 38.53 -40.12 26.71
C ASP A 506 38.95 -41.27 25.77
N GLY A 507 40.09 -41.09 25.10
CA GLY A 507 40.54 -41.98 24.04
C GLY A 507 39.52 -42.08 22.90
N ARG A 508 38.95 -43.27 22.71
CA ARG A 508 37.90 -43.53 21.69
C ARG A 508 36.48 -43.31 22.21
N ARG A 509 36.29 -43.04 23.51
CA ARG A 509 34.98 -42.83 24.10
C ARG A 509 34.62 -41.35 24.02
N LYS A 510 33.35 -41.07 23.73
CA LYS A 510 32.77 -39.73 23.77
C LYS A 510 31.62 -39.77 24.78
N PHE A 511 31.59 -38.75 25.62
CA PHE A 511 30.55 -38.52 26.59
C PHE A 511 29.87 -37.17 26.36
N ASP A 512 28.63 -37.03 26.79
CA ASP A 512 27.86 -35.80 26.65
C ASP A 512 28.42 -34.72 27.59
N PHE A 513 28.68 -35.05 28.86
CA PHE A 513 29.30 -34.13 29.82
C PHE A 513 30.29 -34.80 30.78
N TYR A 514 31.28 -34.02 31.24
CA TYR A 514 32.24 -34.44 32.28
C TYR A 514 32.61 -33.28 33.21
N HIS A 515 32.52 -33.50 34.52
CA HIS A 515 33.03 -32.59 35.53
C HIS A 515 34.41 -33.07 36.02
N PRO A 516 35.51 -32.34 35.75
CA PRO A 516 36.86 -32.78 36.09
C PRO A 516 37.12 -32.85 37.59
N ASP A 517 36.69 -31.83 38.35
CA ASP A 517 36.98 -31.78 39.80
C ASP A 517 36.19 -32.79 40.64
N LYS A 518 35.09 -33.30 40.07
CA LYS A 518 34.17 -34.25 40.71
C LYS A 518 34.28 -35.66 40.14
N GLU A 519 35.16 -35.83 39.16
CA GLU A 519 35.33 -37.03 38.33
C GLU A 519 33.99 -37.60 37.82
N LEU A 520 33.04 -36.74 37.46
CA LEU A 520 31.65 -37.10 37.20
C LEU A 520 31.31 -37.05 35.71
N ILE A 521 30.83 -38.15 35.16
CA ILE A 521 30.29 -38.23 33.79
C ILE A 521 28.77 -38.17 33.83
N ILE A 522 28.18 -37.41 32.92
CA ILE A 522 26.73 -37.32 32.74
C ILE A 522 26.40 -37.67 31.29
N GLU A 523 25.60 -38.72 31.12
CA GLU A 523 25.18 -39.24 29.81
C GLU A 523 23.69 -39.12 29.62
N ILE A 524 23.29 -38.59 28.48
CA ILE A 524 21.91 -38.42 28.07
C ILE A 524 21.64 -39.33 26.89
N LYS A 525 20.74 -40.29 27.09
CA LYS A 525 20.23 -41.12 25.98
C LYS A 525 18.74 -41.38 26.19
N ARG A 526 18.07 -41.91 25.17
CA ARG A 526 16.72 -42.48 25.35
C ARG A 526 16.79 -43.64 26.35
N ARG A 527 15.72 -43.88 27.11
CA ARG A 527 15.66 -44.97 28.11
C ARG A 527 16.13 -46.32 27.56
N GLU A 528 15.62 -46.71 26.40
CA GLU A 528 16.02 -47.95 25.72
C GLU A 528 17.52 -48.02 25.37
N ASN A 529 18.15 -46.88 25.09
CA ASN A 529 19.58 -46.79 24.80
C ASN A 529 20.40 -46.83 26.09
N LEU A 530 19.94 -46.17 27.15
CA LEU A 530 20.59 -46.24 28.46
C LEU A 530 20.61 -47.68 28.99
N GLU A 531 19.51 -48.42 28.88
CA GLU A 531 19.47 -49.84 29.30
C GLU A 531 20.49 -50.70 28.54
N LYS A 532 20.64 -50.48 27.23
CA LYS A 532 21.60 -51.20 26.38
C LYS A 532 23.06 -50.81 26.68
N LEU A 533 23.32 -49.53 26.94
CA LEU A 533 24.68 -48.98 27.09
C LEU A 533 25.16 -48.97 28.55
N LYS A 534 24.28 -49.10 29.53
CA LYS A 534 24.61 -49.09 30.96
C LYS A 534 25.74 -50.05 31.32
N PRO A 535 25.77 -51.33 30.88
CA PRO A 535 26.88 -52.23 31.20
C PRO A 535 28.24 -51.72 30.67
N TYR A 536 28.24 -51.04 29.52
CA TYR A 536 29.45 -50.48 28.91
C TYR A 536 29.99 -49.29 29.72
N TYR A 537 29.09 -48.41 30.18
CA TYR A 537 29.49 -47.28 31.02
C TYR A 537 29.93 -47.74 32.42
N GLU A 538 29.26 -48.73 33.01
CA GLU A 538 29.63 -49.32 34.31
C GLU A 538 31.01 -50.00 34.28
N ASP A 539 31.35 -50.71 33.21
CA ASP A 539 32.68 -51.29 33.03
C ASP A 539 33.78 -50.20 32.93
N TYR A 540 33.48 -49.13 32.20
CA TYR A 540 34.40 -48.01 32.06
C TYR A 540 34.67 -47.27 33.37
N ILE A 541 33.65 -47.00 34.18
CA ILE A 541 33.86 -46.32 35.47
C ILE A 541 34.63 -47.18 36.48
N LYS A 542 34.44 -48.52 36.47
CA LYS A 542 35.22 -49.44 37.32
C LYS A 542 36.72 -49.38 37.04
N THR A 543 37.10 -49.08 35.81
CA THR A 543 38.52 -49.02 35.40
C THR A 543 39.11 -47.62 35.49
N THR A 544 38.30 -46.58 35.67
CA THR A 544 38.75 -45.17 35.65
C THR A 544 38.50 -44.41 36.95
N ASN A 545 37.89 -45.03 37.96
CA ASN A 545 37.51 -44.42 39.24
C ASN A 545 36.61 -43.18 39.12
N LYS A 546 35.97 -42.99 37.96
CA LYS A 546 35.00 -41.91 37.69
C LYS A 546 33.61 -42.28 38.20
N ARG A 547 32.76 -41.29 38.42
CA ARG A 547 31.34 -41.44 38.72
C ARG A 547 30.51 -41.24 37.46
N LEU A 548 29.30 -41.79 37.44
CA LEU A 548 28.40 -41.76 36.27
C LEU A 548 26.97 -41.51 36.70
N ILE A 549 26.29 -40.62 35.97
CA ILE A 549 24.84 -40.45 36.00
C ILE A 549 24.32 -40.67 34.59
N LEU A 550 23.28 -41.48 34.48
CA LEU A 550 22.60 -41.82 33.24
C LEU A 550 21.21 -41.19 33.26
N ILE A 551 20.99 -40.19 32.43
CA ILE A 551 19.78 -39.36 32.46
C ILE A 551 18.96 -39.61 31.19
N PRO A 552 17.72 -40.10 31.32
CA PRO A 552 16.84 -40.22 30.17
C PRO A 552 16.59 -38.87 29.51
N ALA A 553 16.71 -38.79 28.19
CA ALA A 553 16.44 -37.56 27.43
C ALA A 553 15.03 -36.99 27.69
N ALA A 554 14.04 -37.86 27.90
CA ALA A 554 12.68 -37.47 28.25
C ALA A 554 12.60 -36.75 29.60
N ASP A 555 13.41 -37.15 30.57
CA ASP A 555 13.36 -36.58 31.92
C ASP A 555 13.88 -35.13 31.91
N ILE A 556 14.88 -34.83 31.08
CA ILE A 556 15.35 -33.45 30.86
C ILE A 556 14.29 -32.60 30.16
N ILE A 557 13.62 -33.17 29.15
CA ILE A 557 12.63 -32.45 28.34
C ILE A 557 11.35 -32.19 29.13
N GLU A 558 10.90 -33.17 29.91
CA GLU A 558 9.62 -33.14 30.61
C GLU A 558 9.75 -32.63 32.05
N ASN A 559 10.89 -32.87 32.71
CA ASN A 559 11.08 -32.69 34.16
C ASN A 559 12.47 -32.14 34.52
N MET A 560 12.90 -31.07 33.84
CA MET A 560 14.22 -30.45 34.01
C MET A 560 14.61 -30.22 35.48
N ASP A 561 13.70 -29.74 36.32
CA ASP A 561 14.03 -29.40 37.72
C ASP A 561 14.41 -30.63 38.56
N LEU A 562 13.77 -31.79 38.30
CA LEU A 562 14.15 -33.05 38.95
C LEU A 562 15.52 -33.51 38.48
N THR A 563 15.80 -33.39 37.18
CA THR A 563 17.12 -33.70 36.63
C THR A 563 18.22 -32.83 37.23
N ILE A 564 17.96 -31.52 37.38
CA ILE A 564 18.92 -30.61 38.01
C ILE A 564 19.15 -31.00 39.47
N ALA A 565 18.10 -31.34 40.23
CA ALA A 565 18.26 -31.80 41.61
C ALA A 565 19.13 -33.07 41.72
N GLU A 566 18.95 -34.04 40.82
CA GLU A 566 19.77 -35.26 40.76
C GLU A 566 21.25 -34.93 40.46
N ILE A 567 21.50 -34.02 39.52
CA ILE A 567 22.85 -33.58 39.17
C ILE A 567 23.50 -32.81 40.31
N THR A 568 22.78 -31.89 40.95
CA THR A 568 23.28 -31.14 42.11
C THR A 568 23.67 -32.09 43.24
N GLN A 569 22.81 -33.06 43.57
CA GLN A 569 23.12 -34.07 44.58
C GLN A 569 24.39 -34.86 44.24
N ALA A 570 24.58 -35.22 42.98
CA ALA A 570 25.77 -35.95 42.55
C ALA A 570 27.04 -35.09 42.48
N LEU A 571 26.92 -33.77 42.29
CA LEU A 571 28.02 -32.83 42.38
C LEU A 571 28.46 -32.58 43.83
N GLU A 572 27.54 -32.70 44.79
CA GLU A 572 27.79 -32.56 46.23
C GLU A 572 28.39 -33.82 46.87
N ALA A 573 27.96 -35.00 46.42
CA ALA A 573 28.57 -36.29 46.77
C ALA A 573 30.03 -36.37 46.29
#